data_AF-A0A660YZP1-F1
#
_entry.id   AF-A0A660YZP1-F1
#
_cell.length_a   1.000
_cell.length_b   1.000
_cell.length_c   1.000
_cell.angle_alpha   90.00
_cell.angle_beta   90.00
_cell.angle_gamma   90.00
#
_symmetry.space_group_name_H-M   'P 1'
#
loop_
_entity.id
_entity.type
_entity.pdbx_description
1 polymer ?
#
loop_
_entity_poly.entity_id
_entity_poly.type
_entity_poly.pdbx_seq_one_letter_code
_entity_poly.pdbx_strand_id
1 'polypeptide(L)' 'MKTNPDKLKNVNKIYREVGPYLGLGMQLAITVTVMVFIGIWLDEKFELSPVLTIIFSMFGVFAGMYNFIKSVIKSGK' A
#
# COMPACT_ATOMS: atom_id res chain seq x y z
N MET A 1 17.78 -31.13 -13.73
CA MET A 1 16.85 -30.83 -12.61
C MET A 1 15.42 -31.03 -13.14
N LYS A 2 14.78 -32.18 -12.89
CA LYS A 2 13.42 -32.46 -13.39
C LYS A 2 12.43 -31.71 -12.50
N THR A 3 11.75 -30.70 -13.03
CA THR A 3 10.67 -29.99 -12.33
C THR A 3 9.46 -30.91 -12.20
N ASN A 4 9.08 -31.24 -10.95
CA ASN A 4 7.89 -32.04 -10.67
C ASN A 4 6.63 -31.20 -10.96
N PRO A 5 5.73 -31.63 -11.86
CA PRO A 5 4.56 -30.85 -12.28
C PRO A 5 3.60 -30.53 -11.14
N ASP A 6 3.58 -31.36 -10.10
CA ASP A 6 2.80 -31.20 -8.87
C ASP A 6 3.33 -30.06 -7.97
N LYS A 7 4.64 -29.80 -7.95
CA LYS A 7 5.18 -28.59 -7.30
C LYS A 7 4.76 -27.33 -8.04
N LEU A 8 4.77 -27.37 -9.38
CA LEU A 8 4.38 -26.23 -10.23
C LEU A 8 2.88 -25.87 -10.08
N LYS A 9 2.00 -26.87 -9.93
CA LYS A 9 0.58 -26.62 -9.64
C LYS A 9 0.35 -25.97 -8.28
N ASN A 10 1.07 -26.40 -7.24
CA ASN A 10 0.94 -25.83 -5.90
C ASN A 10 1.42 -24.38 -5.84
N VAL A 11 2.56 -24.05 -6.45
CA VAL A 11 3.03 -22.65 -6.48
C VAL A 11 2.06 -21.73 -7.22
N ASN A 12 1.52 -22.15 -8.38
CA ASN A 12 0.53 -21.34 -9.10
C ASN A 12 -0.76 -21.10 -8.29
N LYS A 13 -1.16 -22.06 -7.46
CA LYS A 13 -2.31 -21.92 -6.57
C LYS A 13 -2.04 -20.90 -5.47
N ILE A 14 -0.85 -20.99 -4.85
CA ILE A 14 -0.38 -20.03 -3.84
C ILE A 14 -0.30 -18.63 -4.44
N TYR A 15 0.31 -18.44 -5.61
CA TYR A 15 0.38 -17.12 -6.27
C TYR A 15 -0.99 -16.54 -6.59
N ARG A 16 -1.97 -17.37 -6.94
CA ARG A 16 -3.37 -16.94 -7.15
C ARG A 16 -4.05 -16.51 -5.85
N GLU A 17 -3.73 -17.15 -4.74
CA GLU A 17 -4.23 -16.78 -3.41
C GLU A 17 -3.54 -15.54 -2.84
N VAL A 18 -2.21 -15.42 -2.96
CA VAL A 18 -1.45 -14.29 -2.38
C VAL A 18 -1.37 -13.07 -3.30
N GLY A 19 -1.53 -13.24 -4.61
CA GLY A 19 -1.44 -12.18 -5.62
C GLY A 19 -2.35 -10.97 -5.33
N PRO A 20 -3.65 -11.18 -5.01
CA PRO A 20 -4.54 -10.10 -4.61
C PRO A 20 -4.05 -9.30 -3.39
N TYR A 21 -3.52 -9.97 -2.37
CA TYR A 21 -2.99 -9.32 -1.17
C TYR A 21 -1.74 -8.48 -1.45
N LEU A 22 -0.86 -8.96 -2.33
CA LEU A 22 0.31 -8.19 -2.79
C LEU A 22 -0.12 -6.93 -3.56
N GLY A 23 -1.14 -7.03 -4.41
CA GLY A 23 -1.71 -5.88 -5.12
C GLY A 23 -2.27 -4.82 -4.17
N LEU A 24 -2.96 -5.25 -3.11
CA LEU A 24 -3.48 -4.35 -2.06
C LEU A 24 -2.36 -3.67 -1.26
N GLY A 25 -1.31 -4.40 -0.92
CA GLY A 25 -0.13 -3.84 -0.24
C GLY A 25 0.59 -2.79 -1.10
N MET A 26 0.76 -3.06 -2.39
CA MET A 26 1.29 -2.09 -3.37
C MET A 26 0.42 -0.83 -3.46
N GLN A 27 -0.90 -0.98 -3.52
CA GLN A 27 -1.81 0.15 -3.56
C GLN A 27 -1.71 1.04 -2.31
N LEU A 28 -1.62 0.43 -1.12
CA LEU A 28 -1.35 1.17 0.13
C LEU A 28 -0.01 1.90 0.04
N ALA A 29 1.07 1.20 -0.33
CA ALA A 29 2.40 1.81 -0.42
C ALA A 29 2.40 3.03 -1.33
N ILE A 30 1.83 2.90 -2.53
CA ILE A 30 1.70 4.02 -3.50
C ILE A 30 0.90 5.18 -2.89
N THR A 31 -0.23 4.89 -2.23
CA THR A 31 -1.10 5.93 -1.65
C THR A 31 -0.37 6.72 -0.56
N VAL A 32 0.31 6.02 0.35
CA VAL A 32 1.05 6.64 1.45
C VAL A 32 2.24 7.44 0.91
N THR A 33 3.02 6.88 -0.01
CA THR A 33 4.16 7.59 -0.62
C THR A 33 3.72 8.88 -1.29
N VAL A 34 2.61 8.87 -2.05
CA VAL A 34 2.08 10.07 -2.71
C VAL A 34 1.62 11.12 -1.69
N MET A 35 0.89 10.73 -0.64
CA MET A 35 0.45 11.70 0.38
C MET A 35 1.61 12.32 1.15
N VAL A 36 2.65 11.53 1.48
CA VAL A 36 3.85 12.04 2.16
C VAL A 36 4.61 13.02 1.27
N PHE A 37 4.80 12.69 -0.01
CA PHE A 37 5.46 13.59 -0.97
C PHE A 37 4.71 14.92 -1.12
N ILE A 38 3.38 14.87 -1.20
CA ILE A 38 2.54 16.08 -1.25
C ILE A 38 2.70 16.91 0.03
N GLY A 39 2.74 16.27 1.20
CA GLY A 39 2.94 16.95 2.49
C GLY A 39 4.26 17.70 2.56
N ILE A 40 5.36 17.06 2.14
CA ILE A 40 6.70 17.67 2.12
C ILE A 40 6.74 18.85 1.15
N TRP A 41 6.17 18.69 -0.06
CA TRP A 41 6.14 19.74 -1.07
C TRP A 41 5.33 20.96 -0.63
N LEU A 42 4.24 20.74 0.12
CA LEU A 42 3.46 21.82 0.74
C LEU A 42 4.27 22.53 1.83
N ASP A 43 4.93 21.78 2.72
CA ASP A 43 5.69 22.36 3.83
C ASP A 43 6.87 23.22 3.34
N GLU A 44 7.49 22.84 2.23
CA GLU A 44 8.56 23.59 1.57
C GLU A 44 8.02 24.89 0.93
N LYS A 45 6.81 24.84 0.35
CA LYS A 45 6.21 26.01 -0.30
C LYS A 45 5.63 27.05 0.66
N PHE A 46 5.20 26.62 1.84
CA PHE A 46 4.55 27.48 2.83
C PHE A 46 5.49 27.94 3.96
N GLU A 47 6.77 27.54 3.93
CA GLU A 47 7.78 27.81 4.99
C GLU A 47 7.32 27.43 6.41
N LEU A 48 6.25 26.64 6.51
CA LEU A 48 5.60 26.22 7.75
C LEU A 48 6.22 24.92 8.30
N SER A 49 7.41 24.57 7.82
CA SER A 49 8.10 23.34 8.19
C SER A 49 8.34 23.26 9.71
N PRO A 50 7.86 22.20 10.41
CA PRO A 50 7.34 20.92 9.89
C PRO A 50 5.83 20.70 10.16
N VAL A 51 5.03 21.76 10.27
CA VAL A 51 3.63 21.67 10.74
C VAL A 51 2.73 20.98 9.72
N LEU A 52 2.82 21.30 8.42
CA LEU A 52 1.98 20.65 7.41
C LEU A 52 2.42 19.21 7.19
N THR A 53 3.71 18.89 7.25
CA THR A 53 4.21 17.51 7.15
C THR A 53 3.67 16.67 8.30
N ILE A 54 3.62 17.16 9.53
CA ILE A 54 3.05 16.41 10.66
C ILE A 54 1.56 16.13 10.45
N ILE A 55 0.79 17.15 10.03
CA ILE A 55 -0.65 17.00 9.79
C ILE A 55 -0.90 16.04 8.62
N PHE A 56 -0.23 16.23 7.47
CA PHE A 56 -0.37 15.37 6.29
C PHE A 56 0.20 13.96 6.51
N SER A 57 1.23 13.81 7.34
CA SER A 57 1.76 12.50 7.76
C SER A 57 0.74 11.75 8.59
N MET A 58 0.22 12.36 9.66
CA MET A 58 -0.86 11.75 10.45
C MET A 58 -2.06 11.43 9.58
N PHE A 59 -2.50 12.37 8.75
CA PHE A 59 -3.65 12.17 7.88
C PHE A 59 -3.38 11.11 6.81
N GLY A 60 -2.18 11.07 6.24
CA GLY A 60 -1.76 10.09 5.24
C GLY A 60 -1.65 8.68 5.82
N VAL A 61 -1.16 8.54 7.05
CA VAL A 61 -1.15 7.26 7.77
C VAL A 61 -2.58 6.80 8.06
N PHE A 62 -3.44 7.68 8.58
CA PHE A 62 -4.84 7.35 8.86
C PHE A 62 -5.62 7.00 7.57
N ALA A 63 -5.51 7.82 6.53
CA ALA A 63 -6.17 7.61 5.25
C ALA A 63 -5.63 6.37 4.52
N GLY A 64 -4.32 6.13 4.58
CA GLY A 64 -3.67 4.95 4.03
C GLY A 64 -4.16 3.68 4.73
N MET A 65 -4.11 3.65 6.06
CA MET A 65 -4.58 2.52 6.86
C MET A 65 -6.07 2.23 6.64
N TYR A 66 -6.91 3.27 6.63
CA TYR A 66 -8.35 3.13 6.38
C TYR A 66 -8.62 2.56 4.98
N ASN A 67 -7.96 3.09 3.94
CA ASN A 67 -8.11 2.58 2.58
C ASN A 67 -7.63 1.14 2.44
N PHE A 68 -6.53 0.78 3.10
CA PHE A 68 -6.02 -0.59 3.08
C PHE A 68 -6.98 -1.58 3.74
N ILE A 69 -7.43 -1.30 4.98
CA ILE A 69 -8.39 -2.15 5.67
C ILE A 69 -9.67 -2.28 4.85
N LYS A 70 -10.20 -1.16 4.33
CA LYS A 70 -11.40 -1.16 3.48
C LYS A 70 -11.21 -1.97 2.20
N SER A 71 -10.04 -1.87 1.55
CA SER A 71 -9.75 -2.58 0.30
C SER A 71 -9.53 -4.07 0.54
N VAL A 72 -8.86 -4.45 1.64
CA VAL A 72 -8.73 -5.86 2.07
C VAL A 72 -10.09 -6.49 2.36
N ILE A 73 -10.96 -5.80 3.11
CA ILE A 73 -12.32 -6.29 3.41
C ILE A 73 -13.15 -6.41 2.13
N LYS A 74 -13.00 -5.47 1.18
CA LYS A 74 -13.73 -5.49 -0.09
C LYS A 74 -13.25 -6.59 -1.04
N SER A 75 -11.94 -6.87 -1.08
CA SER A 75 -11.36 -7.93 -1.91
C SER A 75 -11.52 -9.34 -1.34
N GLY A 76 -11.86 -9.46 -0.05
CA GLY A 76 -12.21 -10.74 0.58
C GLY A 76 -13.67 -11.17 0.40
N LYS A 77 -14.51 -10.36 -0.26
CA LYS A 77 -15.85 -10.74 -0.74
C LYS A 77 -15.78 -11.14 -2.22
#